data_AF-A0A6G4ZPE4-F1
#
_entry.id   AF-A0A6G4ZPE4-F1
#
_cell.length_a   1.000
_cell.length_b   1.000
_cell.length_c   1.000
_cell.angle_alpha   90.00
_cell.angle_beta   90.00
_cell.angle_gamma   90.00
#
_symmetry.space_group_name_H-M   'P 1'
#
loop_
_entity.id
_entity.type
_entity.pdbx_description
1 polymer ?
#
loop_
_entity_poly.entity_id
_entity_poly.type
_entity_poly.pdbx_seq_one_letter_code
_entity_poly.pdbx_strand_id
1 'polypeptide(L)'
;MVFIRKHVKLILILAAVLVCSAWYIVKRENDYFTHLNRITKKFISEMEEEHGFSCFSIGGSLAGNIKEVSLKFNCYEKKSIEEARILEIDCIERFCEMINSHKKIRPYLEEFPFPTDRVGIMICFCREGFNYFPPEESITSVNNARGKFIYKISFNDQRPNQKVLEESHSEAYEKVKGLR
;
A
#
# COMPACT_ATOMS: atom_id res chain seq x y z
N MET A 1 -50.55 -5.31 -34.53
CA MET A 1 -49.38 -6.23 -34.35
C MET A 1 -48.00 -5.54 -34.44
N VAL A 2 -47.75 -4.60 -35.38
CA VAL A 2 -46.41 -3.99 -35.60
C VAL A 2 -45.82 -3.29 -34.36
N PHE A 3 -46.64 -2.58 -33.58
CA PHE A 3 -46.21 -1.78 -32.42
C PHE A 3 -45.43 -2.60 -31.38
N ILE A 4 -45.99 -3.74 -30.93
CA ILE A 4 -45.40 -4.66 -29.96
C ILE A 4 -44.01 -5.13 -30.41
N ARG A 5 -43.83 -5.45 -31.70
CA ARG A 5 -42.53 -5.88 -32.27
C ARG A 5 -41.43 -4.81 -32.16
N LYS A 6 -41.76 -3.51 -32.13
CA LYS A 6 -40.76 -2.45 -31.89
C LYS A 6 -40.30 -2.42 -30.42
N HIS A 7 -41.24 -2.49 -29.48
CA HIS A 7 -40.92 -2.47 -28.05
C HIS A 7 -40.11 -3.71 -27.61
N VAL A 8 -40.45 -4.91 -28.11
CA VAL A 8 -39.67 -6.13 -27.84
C VAL A 8 -38.22 -5.99 -28.33
N LYS A 9 -37.99 -5.42 -29.53
CA LYS A 9 -36.62 -5.15 -30.01
C LYS A 9 -35.87 -4.15 -29.13
N LEU A 10 -36.53 -3.08 -28.68
CA LEU A 10 -35.92 -2.09 -27.80
C LEU A 10 -35.54 -2.68 -26.43
N ILE A 11 -36.42 -3.50 -25.83
CA ILE A 11 -36.16 -4.20 -24.57
C ILE A 11 -34.96 -5.14 -24.70
N LEU A 12 -34.87 -5.91 -25.79
CA LEU A 12 -33.72 -6.80 -26.04
C LEU A 12 -32.39 -6.05 -26.21
N ILE A 13 -32.41 -4.88 -26.86
CA ILE A 13 -31.21 -4.02 -26.99
C ILE A 13 -30.79 -3.48 -25.61
N LEU A 14 -31.74 -2.98 -24.81
CA LEU A 14 -31.46 -2.47 -23.46
C LEU A 14 -30.93 -3.59 -22.54
N ALA A 15 -31.51 -4.78 -22.59
CA ALA A 15 -31.02 -5.94 -21.85
C ALA A 15 -29.60 -6.34 -22.27
N ALA A 16 -29.30 -6.35 -23.57
CA ALA A 16 -27.95 -6.61 -24.08
C ALA A 16 -26.94 -5.55 -23.60
N VAL A 17 -27.30 -4.26 -23.61
CA VAL A 17 -26.45 -3.18 -23.08
C VAL A 17 -26.16 -3.37 -21.58
N LEU A 18 -27.16 -3.74 -20.78
CA LEU A 18 -27.00 -3.99 -19.34
C LEU A 18 -26.13 -5.23 -19.06
N VAL A 19 -26.26 -6.30 -19.84
CA VAL A 19 -25.38 -7.49 -19.71
C VAL A 19 -23.95 -7.15 -20.11
N CYS A 20 -23.75 -6.41 -21.21
CA CYS A 20 -22.44 -5.98 -21.66
C CYS A 20 -21.75 -5.02 -20.67
N SER A 21 -22.47 -4.09 -20.05
CA SER A 21 -21.89 -3.19 -19.05
C SER A 21 -21.51 -3.94 -17.76
N ALA A 22 -22.36 -4.87 -17.28
CA ALA A 22 -22.03 -5.74 -16.15
C ALA A 22 -20.79 -6.60 -16.42
N TRP A 23 -20.69 -7.23 -17.60
CA TRP A 23 -19.50 -7.98 -18.02
C TRP A 23 -18.25 -7.11 -18.10
N TYR A 24 -18.38 -5.88 -18.62
CA TYR A 24 -17.27 -4.94 -18.69
C TYR A 24 -16.76 -4.53 -17.30
N ILE A 25 -17.67 -4.28 -16.35
CA ILE A 25 -17.31 -3.95 -14.95
C ILE A 25 -16.57 -5.13 -14.29
N VAL A 26 -17.16 -6.34 -14.31
CA VAL A 26 -16.55 -7.53 -13.70
C VAL A 26 -15.18 -7.85 -14.31
N LYS A 27 -15.02 -7.69 -15.63
CA LYS A 27 -13.72 -7.83 -16.29
C LYS A 27 -12.74 -6.74 -15.84
N ARG A 28 -13.16 -5.47 -15.81
CA ARG A 28 -12.32 -4.33 -15.40
C ARG A 28 -11.75 -4.53 -14.00
N GLU A 29 -12.56 -5.04 -13.06
CA GLU A 29 -12.14 -5.36 -11.70
C GLU A 29 -11.09 -6.49 -11.66
N ASN A 30 -11.35 -7.61 -12.34
CA ASN A 30 -10.45 -8.75 -12.37
C ASN A 30 -9.08 -8.42 -13.01
N ASP A 31 -9.08 -7.68 -14.11
CA ASP A 31 -7.84 -7.27 -14.80
C ASP A 31 -6.94 -6.40 -13.91
N TYR A 32 -7.50 -5.43 -13.16
CA TYR A 32 -6.69 -4.56 -12.29
C TYR A 32 -6.21 -5.28 -11.02
N PHE A 33 -7.07 -6.08 -10.37
CA PHE A 33 -6.64 -6.87 -9.21
C PHE A 33 -5.51 -7.84 -9.60
N THR A 34 -5.61 -8.47 -10.76
CA THR A 34 -4.54 -9.33 -11.31
C THR A 34 -3.23 -8.57 -11.51
N HIS A 35 -3.29 -7.30 -11.93
CA HIS A 35 -2.10 -6.47 -12.15
C HIS A 35 -1.50 -5.92 -10.87
N LEU A 36 -2.32 -5.43 -9.94
CA LEU A 36 -1.89 -4.96 -8.62
C LEU A 36 -1.27 -6.11 -7.82
N ASN A 37 -1.97 -7.25 -7.71
CA ASN A 37 -1.45 -8.44 -7.01
C ASN A 37 -0.11 -8.91 -7.55
N ARG A 38 0.17 -8.76 -8.86
CA ARG A 38 1.47 -9.12 -9.44
C ARG A 38 2.60 -8.17 -9.02
N ILE A 39 2.31 -6.87 -8.89
CA ILE A 39 3.27 -5.86 -8.43
C ILE A 39 3.52 -6.08 -6.94
N THR A 40 2.45 -6.14 -6.14
CA THR A 40 2.49 -6.34 -4.69
C THR A 40 3.21 -7.63 -4.30
N LYS A 41 2.94 -8.77 -4.97
CA LYS A 41 3.66 -10.02 -4.68
C LYS A 41 5.15 -9.95 -5.02
N LYS A 42 5.53 -9.28 -6.12
CA LYS A 42 6.95 -9.09 -6.47
C LYS A 42 7.66 -8.22 -5.43
N PHE A 43 7.04 -7.13 -4.99
CA PHE A 43 7.59 -6.27 -3.95
C PHE A 43 7.70 -6.98 -2.60
N ILE A 44 6.69 -7.76 -2.20
CA ILE A 44 6.75 -8.54 -0.96
C ILE A 44 7.90 -9.56 -1.00
N SER A 45 8.07 -10.29 -2.11
CA SER A 45 9.20 -11.23 -2.30
C SER A 45 10.55 -10.51 -2.14
N GLU A 46 10.72 -9.35 -2.78
CA GLU A 46 11.95 -8.55 -2.67
C GLU A 46 12.22 -8.07 -1.24
N MET A 47 11.21 -7.66 -0.48
CA MET A 47 11.39 -7.24 0.92
C MET A 47 11.62 -8.43 1.87
N GLU A 48 11.06 -9.60 1.56
CA GLU A 48 11.32 -10.86 2.27
C GLU A 48 12.76 -11.34 2.02
N GLU A 49 13.23 -11.29 0.78
CA GLU A 49 14.58 -11.68 0.34
C GLU A 49 15.68 -10.72 0.80
N GLU A 50 15.45 -9.39 0.76
CA GLU A 50 16.48 -8.38 1.06
C GLU A 50 16.51 -7.92 2.52
N HIS A 51 15.39 -8.03 3.25
CA HIS A 51 15.26 -7.48 4.61
C HIS A 51 14.64 -8.46 5.63
N GLY A 52 14.33 -9.71 5.23
CA GLY A 52 13.67 -10.68 6.10
C GLY A 52 12.26 -10.25 6.52
N PHE A 53 11.59 -9.39 5.74
CA PHE A 53 10.27 -8.87 6.09
C PHE A 53 9.18 -9.93 5.93
N SER A 54 8.26 -10.02 6.91
CA SER A 54 7.03 -10.80 6.77
C SER A 54 5.83 -9.89 6.57
N CYS A 55 5.22 -9.92 5.38
CA CYS A 55 4.02 -9.13 5.07
C CYS A 55 2.77 -9.73 5.73
N PHE A 56 2.15 -9.00 6.67
CA PHE A 56 0.97 -9.47 7.41
C PHE A 56 -0.33 -8.75 7.03
N SER A 57 -0.28 -7.69 6.21
CA SER A 57 -1.48 -6.98 5.77
C SER A 57 -1.29 -6.27 4.43
N ILE A 58 -2.29 -6.37 3.56
CA ILE A 58 -2.41 -5.69 2.27
C ILE A 58 -3.78 -4.99 2.25
N GLY A 59 -3.83 -3.76 1.79
CA GLY A 59 -5.06 -2.96 1.71
C GLY A 59 -4.88 -1.67 0.94
N GLY A 60 -5.65 -0.66 1.32
CA GLY A 60 -5.69 0.65 0.67
C GLY A 60 -7.08 0.98 0.11
N SER A 61 -7.15 1.96 -0.78
CA SER A 61 -8.37 2.48 -1.37
C SER A 61 -8.42 2.09 -2.85
N LEU A 62 -9.05 0.95 -3.13
CA LEU A 62 -8.99 0.27 -4.43
C LEU A 62 -10.32 0.30 -5.21
N ALA A 63 -11.41 0.74 -4.58
CA ALA A 63 -12.76 0.63 -5.15
C ALA A 63 -12.95 1.52 -6.39
N GLY A 64 -13.20 0.88 -7.54
CA GLY A 64 -13.40 1.53 -8.84
C GLY A 64 -12.11 2.00 -9.50
N ASN A 65 -11.25 2.71 -8.76
CA ASN A 65 -9.89 3.11 -9.13
C ASN A 65 -8.97 2.95 -7.90
N ILE A 66 -7.67 2.77 -8.15
CA ILE A 66 -6.61 2.72 -7.14
C ILE A 66 -6.27 4.16 -6.72
N LYS A 67 -6.69 4.53 -5.52
CA LYS A 67 -6.48 5.84 -4.87
C LYS A 67 -5.43 5.79 -3.75
N GLU A 68 -5.15 4.60 -3.23
CA GLU A 68 -4.12 4.29 -2.22
C GLU A 68 -3.81 2.77 -2.28
N VAL A 69 -2.54 2.38 -2.09
CA VAL A 69 -2.16 0.98 -1.84
C VAL A 69 -1.34 0.93 -0.55
N SER A 70 -1.77 0.14 0.42
CA SER A 70 -1.17 0.06 1.76
C SER A 70 -0.66 -1.35 2.08
N LEU A 71 0.59 -1.47 2.54
CA LEU A 71 1.24 -2.72 2.93
C LEU A 71 1.78 -2.64 4.36
N LYS A 72 1.77 -3.76 5.10
CA LYS A 72 2.33 -3.83 6.45
C LYS A 72 3.22 -5.05 6.64
N PHE A 73 4.40 -4.81 7.20
CA PHE A 73 5.47 -5.79 7.37
C PHE A 73 5.90 -5.89 8.83
N ASN A 74 6.27 -7.10 9.24
CA ASN A 74 7.10 -7.33 10.42
C ASN A 74 8.58 -7.35 9.98
N CYS A 75 9.43 -6.64 10.70
CA CYS A 75 10.88 -6.69 10.61
C CYS A 75 11.42 -7.24 11.93
N TYR A 76 12.26 -8.29 11.85
CA TYR A 76 12.77 -9.02 13.00
C TYR A 76 14.10 -8.47 13.54
N GLU A 77 14.67 -7.45 12.87
CA GLU A 77 15.87 -6.75 13.30
C GLU A 77 15.54 -5.51 14.15
N LYS A 78 16.38 -5.19 15.16
CA LYS A 78 16.30 -3.89 15.85
C LYS A 78 16.93 -2.82 14.95
N LYS A 79 16.24 -1.69 14.79
CA LYS A 79 16.69 -0.52 14.03
C LYS A 79 16.69 0.75 14.89
N SER A 80 17.46 1.76 14.49
CA SER A 80 17.35 3.14 14.96
C SER A 80 16.18 3.87 14.28
N ILE A 81 15.91 5.11 14.69
CA ILE A 81 14.90 5.98 14.05
C ILE A 81 15.37 6.38 12.64
N GLU A 82 16.67 6.56 12.45
CA GLU A 82 17.35 6.92 11.20
C GLU A 82 17.32 5.75 10.22
N GLU A 83 17.67 4.55 10.68
CA GLU A 83 17.58 3.34 9.86
C GLU A 83 16.13 3.06 9.45
N ALA A 84 15.17 3.16 10.38
CA ALA A 84 13.75 2.96 10.08
C ALA A 84 13.20 4.02 9.10
N ARG A 85 13.63 5.28 9.21
CA ARG A 85 13.29 6.36 8.27
C ARG A 85 13.78 6.06 6.85
N ILE A 86 15.04 5.67 6.70
CA ILE A 86 15.64 5.33 5.40
C ILE A 86 14.88 4.14 4.81
N LEU A 87 14.75 3.06 5.58
CA LEU A 87 14.12 1.81 5.18
C LEU A 87 12.66 1.97 4.74
N GLU A 88 11.87 2.81 5.41
CA GLU A 88 10.50 3.10 4.98
C GLU A 88 10.45 3.98 3.73
N ILE A 89 11.29 5.02 3.62
CA ILE A 89 11.35 5.86 2.42
C ILE A 89 11.74 5.02 1.20
N ASP A 90 12.75 4.15 1.32
CA ASP A 90 13.13 3.23 0.24
C ASP A 90 12.01 2.26 -0.12
N CYS A 91 11.25 1.72 0.85
CA CYS A 91 10.06 0.91 0.57
C CYS A 91 8.99 1.69 -0.20
N ILE A 92 8.72 2.95 0.18
CA ILE A 92 7.73 3.83 -0.45
C ILE A 92 8.16 4.18 -1.89
N GLU A 93 9.39 4.63 -2.08
CA GLU A 93 9.93 5.04 -3.38
C GLU A 93 9.97 3.85 -4.35
N ARG A 94 10.51 2.70 -3.92
CA ARG A 94 10.60 1.47 -4.73
C ARG A 94 9.23 0.92 -5.13
N PHE A 95 8.29 0.79 -4.19
CA PHE A 95 6.96 0.27 -4.51
C PHE A 95 6.18 1.23 -5.43
N CYS A 96 6.36 2.54 -5.25
CA CYS A 96 5.83 3.56 -6.14
C CYS A 96 6.40 3.45 -7.57
N GLU A 97 7.71 3.22 -7.74
CA GLU A 97 8.32 2.96 -9.05
C GLU A 97 7.78 1.67 -9.69
N MET A 98 7.62 0.60 -8.91
CA MET A 98 7.06 -0.68 -9.39
C MET A 98 5.61 -0.55 -9.85
N ILE A 99 4.81 0.33 -9.25
CA ILE A 99 3.46 0.70 -9.74
C ILE A 99 3.56 1.51 -11.04
N ASN A 100 4.38 2.56 -11.06
CA ASN A 100 4.48 3.49 -12.20
C ASN A 100 5.06 2.86 -13.47
N SER A 101 6.04 1.97 -13.32
CA SER A 101 6.66 1.21 -14.43
C SER A 101 5.71 0.18 -15.06
N HIS A 102 4.75 -0.37 -14.30
CA HIS A 102 3.83 -1.40 -14.78
C HIS A 102 2.73 -0.82 -15.67
N LYS A 103 3.05 -0.64 -16.96
CA LYS A 103 2.17 -0.01 -17.98
C LYS A 103 0.70 -0.46 -17.96
N LYS A 104 0.39 -1.71 -17.59
CA LYS A 104 -0.98 -2.23 -17.60
C LYS A 104 -1.83 -1.77 -16.40
N ILE A 105 -1.26 -1.27 -15.30
CA ILE A 105 -2.07 -0.79 -14.16
C ILE A 105 -2.57 0.66 -14.33
N ARG A 106 -1.96 1.42 -15.24
CA ARG A 106 -2.24 2.86 -15.46
C ARG A 106 -3.72 3.20 -15.74
N PRO A 107 -4.52 2.41 -16.49
CA PRO A 107 -5.96 2.69 -16.71
C PRO A 107 -6.88 2.51 -15.48
N TYR A 108 -6.29 2.15 -14.33
CA TYR A 108 -6.99 1.89 -13.08
C TYR A 108 -6.47 2.74 -11.92
N LEU A 109 -5.40 3.52 -12.12
CA LEU A 109 -4.93 4.51 -11.14
C LEU A 109 -5.88 5.71 -11.16
N GLU A 110 -6.16 6.30 -10.00
CA GLU A 110 -6.85 7.60 -9.92
C GLU A 110 -5.97 8.74 -10.49
N GLU A 111 -4.66 8.61 -10.35
CA GLU A 111 -3.65 9.62 -10.66
C GLU A 111 -2.43 8.93 -11.30
N PHE A 112 -1.87 9.52 -12.37
CA PHE A 112 -0.66 9.02 -13.03
C PHE A 112 0.30 10.17 -13.39
N PRO A 113 1.58 10.16 -12.97
CA PRO A 113 2.23 9.14 -12.12
C PRO A 113 1.52 8.94 -10.77
N PHE A 114 1.50 7.71 -10.28
CA PHE A 114 1.02 7.41 -8.93
C PHE A 114 1.98 8.10 -7.95
N PRO A 115 1.53 9.03 -7.08
CA PRO A 115 2.43 9.72 -6.17
C PRO A 115 2.74 8.88 -4.92
N THR A 116 3.89 9.16 -4.28
CA THR A 116 4.39 8.42 -3.11
C THR A 116 3.52 8.56 -1.87
N ASP A 117 2.69 9.61 -1.77
CA ASP A 117 1.71 9.78 -0.69
C ASP A 117 0.51 8.82 -0.79
N ARG A 118 0.33 8.14 -1.93
CA ARG A 118 -0.66 7.07 -2.15
C ARG A 118 -0.12 5.68 -1.84
N VAL A 119 1.16 5.57 -1.52
CA VAL A 119 1.78 4.34 -1.04
C VAL A 119 1.84 4.40 0.48
N GLY A 120 1.07 3.55 1.15
CA GLY A 120 1.15 3.34 2.59
C GLY A 120 2.11 2.21 2.90
N ILE A 121 3.16 2.48 3.65
CA ILE A 121 4.01 1.45 4.27
C ILE A 121 3.82 1.53 5.79
N MET A 122 3.97 0.38 6.45
CA MET A 122 4.10 0.29 7.89
C MET A 122 5.03 -0.86 8.22
N ILE A 123 6.13 -0.57 8.92
CA ILE A 123 7.08 -1.57 9.39
C ILE A 123 6.94 -1.67 10.89
N CYS A 124 6.49 -2.83 11.38
CA CYS A 124 6.54 -3.22 12.79
C CYS A 124 7.93 -3.79 13.09
N PHE A 125 8.57 -3.33 14.15
CA PHE A 125 9.84 -3.90 14.64
C PHE A 125 9.50 -4.83 15.81
N CYS A 126 9.49 -6.13 15.55
CA CYS A 126 8.92 -7.15 16.45
C CYS A 126 9.79 -8.41 16.49
N ARG A 127 9.84 -9.07 17.66
CA ARG A 127 10.90 -10.09 18.09
C ARG A 127 10.18 -11.36 17.43
N GLU A 128 10.89 -12.18 16.65
CA GLU A 128 10.37 -13.46 16.15
C GLU A 128 9.69 -14.26 17.29
N GLY A 129 8.50 -14.81 16.99
CA GLY A 129 7.70 -15.57 17.96
C GLY A 129 6.89 -14.74 18.97
N PHE A 130 7.03 -13.41 19.03
CA PHE A 130 6.28 -12.56 19.95
C PHE A 130 5.63 -11.36 19.22
N ASN A 131 4.39 -11.02 19.58
CA ASN A 131 3.70 -9.85 19.04
C ASN A 131 4.25 -8.49 19.56
N TYR A 132 5.29 -8.52 20.42
CA TYR A 132 5.92 -7.35 21.04
C TYR A 132 7.41 -7.63 21.34
N PHE A 133 8.33 -6.85 20.77
CA PHE A 133 9.75 -6.72 21.17
C PHE A 133 10.00 -5.26 21.60
N PRO A 134 11.14 -4.95 22.25
CA PRO A 134 11.94 -5.70 23.23
C PRO A 134 11.99 -4.90 24.57
N PRO A 135 12.83 -5.27 25.57
CA PRO A 135 13.07 -4.41 26.72
C PRO A 135 13.82 -3.11 26.36
N GLU A 136 13.41 -2.02 27.00
CA GLU A 136 13.98 -0.66 26.98
C GLU A 136 14.12 0.04 25.59
N GLU A 137 14.32 1.36 25.66
CA GLU A 137 14.06 2.34 24.59
C GLU A 137 14.35 1.85 23.15
N SER A 138 13.29 1.69 22.37
CA SER A 138 13.38 1.23 20.98
C SER A 138 12.14 1.52 20.16
N ILE A 139 12.35 1.66 18.84
CA ILE A 139 11.25 1.79 17.88
C ILE A 139 10.49 0.47 17.77
N THR A 140 9.16 0.57 17.72
CA THR A 140 8.20 -0.55 17.62
C THR A 140 7.41 -0.52 16.32
N SER A 141 7.20 0.67 15.75
CA SER A 141 6.78 0.81 14.35
C SER A 141 7.22 2.14 13.76
N VAL A 142 7.42 2.15 12.44
CA VAL A 142 7.31 3.36 11.63
C VAL A 142 6.15 3.19 10.63
N ASN A 143 5.42 4.28 10.35
CA ASN A 143 4.42 4.32 9.30
C ASN A 143 4.31 5.74 8.71
N ASN A 144 4.09 5.86 7.40
CA ASN A 144 3.61 7.10 6.79
C ASN A 144 2.08 7.21 6.92
N ALA A 145 1.56 8.39 7.26
CA ALA A 145 0.12 8.66 7.32
C ALA A 145 -0.18 10.16 7.24
N ARG A 146 -1.19 10.54 6.45
CA ARG A 146 -1.72 11.93 6.39
C ARG A 146 -0.64 13.02 6.15
N GLY A 147 0.37 12.73 5.32
CA GLY A 147 1.45 13.66 5.02
C GLY A 147 2.58 13.73 6.07
N LYS A 148 2.65 12.77 7.00
CA LYS A 148 3.67 12.68 8.04
C LYS A 148 4.28 11.28 8.13
N PHE A 149 5.54 11.21 8.55
CA PHE A 149 6.17 10.01 9.10
C PHE A 149 5.91 9.94 10.60
N ILE A 150 5.55 8.76 11.11
CA ILE A 150 5.16 8.53 12.50
C ILE A 150 5.97 7.36 13.07
N TYR A 151 6.86 7.66 14.02
CA TYR A 151 7.69 6.69 14.72
C TYR A 151 7.10 6.45 16.12
N LYS A 152 6.89 5.19 16.50
CA LYS A 152 6.41 4.80 17.85
C LYS A 152 7.51 4.12 18.62
N ILE A 153 7.97 4.74 19.69
CA ILE A 153 9.05 4.25 20.56
C ILE A 153 8.44 3.72 21.85
N SER A 154 8.78 2.49 22.25
CA SER A 154 8.41 1.95 23.57
C SER A 154 9.57 2.06 24.55
N PHE A 155 9.22 2.30 25.81
CA PHE A 155 10.15 2.44 26.94
C PHE A 155 10.06 1.26 27.90
N ASN A 156 9.02 0.43 27.79
CA ASN A 156 8.78 -0.73 28.64
C ASN A 156 7.97 -1.82 27.92
N ASP A 157 8.15 -3.07 28.35
CA ASP A 157 7.54 -4.29 27.86
C ASP A 157 6.02 -4.43 28.12
N GLN A 158 5.43 -3.63 29.02
CA GLN A 158 4.07 -3.85 29.55
C GLN A 158 3.00 -2.82 29.11
N ARG A 159 3.34 -1.90 28.19
CA ARG A 159 2.51 -0.72 27.77
C ARG A 159 2.40 0.36 28.89
N PRO A 160 1.86 1.57 28.63
CA PRO A 160 1.46 2.18 27.36
C PRO A 160 2.29 3.44 27.00
N ASN A 161 3.41 3.69 27.69
CA ASN A 161 4.28 4.83 27.43
C ASN A 161 4.94 4.69 26.05
N GLN A 162 4.28 5.23 25.04
CA GLN A 162 4.79 5.35 23.68
C GLN A 162 5.12 6.80 23.37
N LYS A 163 6.39 7.10 23.10
CA LYS A 163 6.76 8.39 22.51
C LYS A 163 6.45 8.29 21.02
N VAL A 164 5.51 9.10 20.57
CA VAL A 164 5.29 9.35 19.15
C VAL A 164 6.23 10.46 18.72
N LEU A 165 7.10 10.19 17.76
CA LEU A 165 7.76 11.24 16.98
C LEU A 165 7.01 11.40 15.67
N GLU A 166 6.75 12.64 15.28
CA GLU A 166 6.18 13.00 13.98
C GLU A 166 7.11 13.97 13.26
N GLU A 167 7.19 13.85 11.95
CA GLU A 167 7.84 14.82 11.06
C GLU A 167 7.13 14.83 9.70
N SER A 168 7.19 15.93 8.97
CA SER A 168 6.66 16.03 7.61
C SER A 168 7.47 15.20 6.62
N HIS A 169 6.89 14.89 5.44
CA HIS A 169 7.67 14.28 4.35
C HIS A 169 8.91 15.09 3.99
N SER A 170 8.83 16.43 3.98
CA SER A 170 9.99 17.28 3.66
C SER A 170 11.12 17.08 4.66
N GLU A 171 10.83 17.12 5.97
CA GLU A 171 11.82 16.93 7.02
C GLU A 171 12.43 15.53 7.00
N ALA A 172 11.64 14.49 6.73
CA ALA A 172 12.13 13.12 6.61
C ALA A 172 13.06 12.95 5.39
N TYR A 173 12.65 13.47 4.24
CA TYR A 173 13.44 13.35 3.00
C TYR A 173 14.73 14.17 3.06
N GLU A 174 14.74 15.37 3.62
CA GLU A 174 16.00 16.13 3.83
C GLU A 174 16.93 15.43 4.84
N LYS A 175 16.40 14.78 5.88
CA LYS A 175 17.20 13.94 6.79
C LYS A 175 17.82 12.74 6.08
N VAL A 176 17.09 12.07 5.19
CA VAL A 176 17.64 10.94 4.39
C VAL A 176 18.68 11.42 3.39
N LYS A 177 18.46 12.57 2.72
CA LYS A 177 19.48 13.18 1.83
C LYS A 177 20.76 13.55 2.57
N GLY A 178 20.67 13.98 3.82
CA GLY A 178 21.84 14.25 4.68
C GLY A 178 22.58 12.99 5.18
N LEU A 179 22.11 11.80 4.83
CA LEU A 179 22.66 10.50 5.22
C LEU A 179 23.06 9.63 4.01
N ARG A 180 23.01 10.17 2.78
CA ARG A 180 23.34 9.50 1.51
C ARG A 180 24.45 10.23 0.77
#